data_AF-A0A1F3SR40-F1
#
_entry.id   AF-A0A1F3SR40-F1
#
_cell.length_a   1.000
_cell.length_b   1.000
_cell.length_c   1.000
_cell.angle_alpha   90.00
_cell.angle_beta   90.00
_cell.angle_gamma   90.00
#
_symmetry.space_group_name_H-M   'P 1'
#
loop_
_entity.id
_entity.type
_entity.pdbx_description
1 polymer ?
#
loop_
_entity_poly.entity_id
_entity_poly.type
_entity_poly.pdbx_seq_one_letter_code
_entity_poly.pdbx_strand_id
1 'polypeptide(L)'
;MKRKKLIFLLGLIVSVSLFVGGGWKLYKDFYLPRRNAGLWAERARAAQVLRRAVEQIEGHWFKGDQEGLWERGELACAEWLGESTNTSDIFLRCNPGFIQCLYGSGRPVKVDVGDIHYNVSLSADFQTNEKKSRVYQVSNRFGSDNPFSFHAGIRIKLQIQELPNYSQEMFLEDSCHEAFLPQRKYAYGSPTKRGSDFLWDSVGRLIVFDRYLVTERDVREWADFVTLPKELEERIRSSARAPALPSVQLLPQEMQAFCQYKGKTLMSALVFDAASFFPLRLNDPLPEFISRGPYPWGHREKDSFVYKIIQGDTTQINQENCQMLYAQECASKAAWKSFSRDSSSFAGLFQILGGVMEYLDNPLEPELNLKVSSVYFPFSSAWHRLGVRGHWDGEGHSADHFSMFDSTSGTRKEVGLDLPGGIDYFEVGFRCMREVAEERQ
;
A
#
# COMPACT_ATOMS: atom_id res chain seq x y z
N MET A 1 21.67 21.82 -1.42
CA MET A 1 21.02 22.74 -2.40
C MET A 1 20.37 23.89 -1.65
N LYS A 2 20.80 25.13 -1.91
CA LYS A 2 20.35 26.35 -1.22
C LYS A 2 18.94 26.74 -1.68
N ARG A 3 17.95 26.75 -0.77
CA ARG A 3 16.60 27.26 -1.02
C ARG A 3 16.64 28.80 -1.14
N LYS A 4 16.40 29.33 -2.34
CA LYS A 4 16.06 30.75 -2.54
C LYS A 4 14.55 30.91 -2.30
N LYS A 5 14.17 31.69 -1.30
CA LYS A 5 12.80 32.18 -1.12
C LYS A 5 12.59 33.33 -2.10
N LEU A 6 11.65 33.16 -3.03
CA LEU A 6 11.16 34.23 -3.89
C LEU A 6 9.94 34.86 -3.20
N ILE A 7 10.08 36.11 -2.77
CA ILE A 7 8.99 36.93 -2.22
C ILE A 7 8.45 37.75 -3.39
N PHE A 8 7.22 37.47 -3.81
CA PHE A 8 6.49 38.32 -4.75
C PHE A 8 5.68 39.36 -3.94
N LEU A 9 6.14 40.61 -3.97
CA LEU A 9 5.40 41.79 -3.56
C LEU A 9 4.91 42.47 -4.84
N LEU A 10 3.62 42.36 -5.15
CA LEU A 10 2.98 43.18 -6.19
C LEU A 10 2.15 44.25 -5.48
N GLY A 11 2.64 45.49 -5.58
CA GLY A 11 2.01 46.68 -5.04
C GLY A 11 0.77 47.08 -5.84
N LEU A 12 -0.30 47.38 -5.12
CA LEU A 12 -1.46 48.11 -5.63
C LEU A 12 -1.14 49.61 -5.62
N ILE A 13 -1.10 50.23 -6.78
CA ILE A 13 -1.17 51.70 -6.92
C ILE A 13 -2.61 52.04 -7.24
N VAL A 14 -3.32 52.64 -6.28
CA VAL A 14 -4.64 53.25 -6.50
C VAL A 14 -4.42 54.75 -6.70
N SER A 15 -4.61 55.22 -7.93
CA SER A 15 -4.75 56.63 -8.26
C SER A 15 -6.14 57.12 -7.85
N VAL A 16 -6.20 57.97 -6.83
CA VAL A 16 -7.43 58.66 -6.41
C VAL A 16 -7.55 59.96 -7.22
N SER A 17 -8.41 59.95 -8.24
CA SER A 17 -8.84 61.17 -8.93
C SER A 17 -10.13 61.67 -8.28
N LEU A 18 -10.03 62.84 -7.64
CA LEU A 18 -11.14 63.61 -7.08
C LEU A 18 -12.10 64.08 -8.19
N PHE A 19 -13.26 63.42 -8.30
CA PHE A 19 -14.43 63.97 -8.98
C PHE A 19 -15.50 64.32 -7.93
N VAL A 20 -15.54 65.61 -7.59
CA VAL A 20 -16.59 66.23 -6.76
C VAL A 20 -17.71 66.65 -7.73
N GLY A 21 -18.78 65.84 -7.83
CA GLY A 21 -19.93 66.22 -8.66
C GLY A 21 -20.83 65.07 -9.12
N GLY A 22 -21.38 64.28 -8.20
CA GLY A 22 -22.32 63.18 -8.52
C GLY A 22 -22.88 62.44 -7.30
N GLY A 23 -22.94 63.12 -6.16
CA GLY A 23 -22.79 62.53 -4.82
C GLY A 23 -23.98 61.82 -4.18
N TRP A 24 -25.09 61.50 -4.85
CA TRP A 24 -26.25 60.90 -4.15
C TRP A 24 -26.83 59.63 -4.77
N LYS A 25 -26.40 59.21 -5.97
CA LYS A 25 -26.88 57.96 -6.58
C LYS A 25 -25.91 56.77 -6.44
N LEU A 26 -24.61 57.01 -6.26
CA LEU A 26 -23.60 55.97 -5.98
C LEU A 26 -23.42 55.66 -4.48
N TYR A 27 -23.98 56.47 -3.58
CA TYR A 27 -23.88 56.24 -2.14
C TYR A 27 -24.85 55.17 -1.62
N LYS A 28 -25.92 54.87 -2.37
CA LYS A 28 -26.85 53.77 -2.04
C LYS A 28 -26.30 52.39 -2.38
N ASP A 29 -25.38 52.27 -3.35
CA ASP A 29 -24.76 51.00 -3.69
C ASP A 29 -23.60 50.64 -2.75
N PHE A 30 -22.98 51.63 -2.09
CA PHE A 30 -22.01 51.41 -1.01
C PHE A 30 -22.65 51.16 0.37
N TYR A 31 -23.95 51.42 0.53
CA TYR A 31 -24.73 51.21 1.78
C TYR A 31 -25.58 49.92 1.77
N LEU A 32 -25.18 48.92 0.98
CA LEU A 32 -25.60 47.52 1.12
C LEU A 32 -24.61 46.57 1.88
N PRO A 33 -23.78 46.96 2.89
CA PRO A 33 -22.88 46.00 3.54
C PRO A 33 -23.54 45.08 4.59
N ARG A 34 -24.68 45.47 5.19
CA ARG A 34 -25.20 44.73 6.37
C ARG A 34 -25.90 43.42 6.05
N ARG A 35 -26.62 43.32 4.92
CA ARG A 35 -27.28 42.05 4.53
C ARG A 35 -26.28 40.97 4.10
N ASN A 36 -25.14 41.36 3.56
CA ASN A 36 -24.11 40.42 3.13
C ASN A 36 -23.13 40.03 4.24
N ALA A 37 -22.95 40.86 5.27
CA ALA A 37 -22.03 40.56 6.38
C ALA A 37 -22.34 39.23 7.10
N GLY A 38 -23.63 38.92 7.32
CA GLY A 38 -24.05 37.65 7.91
C GLY A 38 -23.70 36.44 7.04
N LEU A 39 -23.99 36.53 5.73
CA LEU A 39 -23.67 35.49 4.76
C LEU A 39 -22.16 35.25 4.64
N TRP A 40 -21.35 36.31 4.64
CA TRP A 40 -19.89 36.19 4.63
C TRP A 40 -19.34 35.55 5.91
N ALA A 41 -19.90 35.92 7.07
CA ALA A 41 -19.52 35.31 8.34
C ALA A 41 -19.88 33.81 8.39
N GLU A 42 -21.06 33.44 7.89
CA GLU A 42 -21.50 32.05 7.78
C GLU A 42 -20.61 31.24 6.82
N ARG A 43 -20.30 31.78 5.64
CA ARG A 43 -19.37 31.17 4.66
C ARG A 43 -17.97 30.97 5.24
N ALA A 44 -17.42 32.00 5.90
CA ALA A 44 -16.11 31.91 6.53
C ALA A 44 -16.08 30.85 7.62
N ARG A 45 -17.15 30.76 8.42
CA ARG A 45 -17.29 29.75 9.47
C ARG A 45 -17.41 28.35 8.88
N ALA A 46 -18.25 28.15 7.86
CA ALA A 46 -18.39 26.86 7.18
C ALA A 46 -17.05 26.38 6.59
N ALA A 47 -16.30 27.28 5.94
CA ALA A 47 -14.97 26.98 5.43
C ALA A 47 -13.99 26.57 6.54
N GLN A 48 -14.03 27.24 7.70
CA GLN A 48 -13.20 26.87 8.85
C GLN A 48 -13.59 25.50 9.44
N VAL A 49 -14.89 25.21 9.55
CA VAL A 49 -15.40 23.91 10.01
C VAL A 49 -14.92 22.79 9.08
N LEU A 50 -15.15 22.94 7.76
CA LEU A 50 -14.77 21.94 6.76
C LEU A 50 -13.26 21.73 6.72
N ARG A 51 -12.45 22.79 6.82
CA ARG A 51 -10.99 22.66 6.87
C ARG A 51 -10.54 21.83 8.07
N ARG A 52 -11.07 22.09 9.27
CA ARG A 52 -10.73 21.32 10.48
C ARG A 52 -11.19 19.87 10.38
N ALA A 53 -12.36 19.61 9.79
CA ALA A 53 -12.82 18.24 9.53
C ALA A 53 -11.88 17.50 8.57
N VAL A 54 -11.46 18.15 7.47
CA VAL A 54 -10.48 17.60 6.53
C VAL A 54 -9.17 17.27 7.24
N GLU A 55 -8.62 18.20 8.03
CA GLU A 55 -7.37 18.00 8.79
C GLU A 55 -7.46 16.78 9.74
N GLN A 56 -8.60 16.56 10.40
CA GLN A 56 -8.83 15.40 11.26
C GLN A 56 -8.91 14.09 10.46
N ILE A 57 -9.69 14.07 9.37
CA ILE A 57 -9.87 12.89 8.52
C ILE A 57 -8.53 12.51 7.87
N GLU A 58 -7.78 13.46 7.33
CA GLU A 58 -6.43 13.24 6.80
C GLU A 58 -5.49 12.71 7.88
N GLY A 59 -5.60 13.24 9.11
CA GLY A 59 -4.88 12.73 10.27
C GLY A 59 -5.10 11.23 10.48
N HIS A 60 -6.36 10.79 10.54
CA HIS A 60 -6.69 9.36 10.67
C HIS A 60 -6.31 8.55 9.43
N TRP A 61 -6.46 9.10 8.22
CA TRP A 61 -6.09 8.45 6.97
C TRP A 61 -4.60 8.12 6.92
N PHE A 62 -3.73 9.10 7.14
CA PHE A 62 -2.28 8.91 6.98
C PHE A 62 -1.59 8.32 8.21
N LYS A 63 -2.11 8.57 9.41
CA LYS A 63 -1.48 8.13 10.66
C LYS A 63 -2.11 6.85 11.22
N GLY A 64 -3.30 6.47 10.76
CA GLY A 64 -4.06 5.34 11.30
C GLY A 64 -4.64 5.65 12.67
N ASP A 65 -4.81 4.62 13.49
CA ASP A 65 -5.34 4.72 14.85
C ASP A 65 -4.26 5.15 15.86
N GLN A 66 -3.99 6.46 15.91
CA GLN A 66 -3.00 7.00 16.85
C GLN A 66 -3.39 6.82 18.32
N GLU A 67 -4.69 6.71 18.58
CA GLU A 67 -5.25 6.60 19.92
C GLU A 67 -5.34 5.15 20.40
N GLY A 68 -5.10 4.15 19.54
CA GLY A 68 -5.15 2.72 19.87
C GLY A 68 -6.56 2.22 20.21
N LEU A 69 -7.60 2.88 19.69
CA LEU A 69 -9.00 2.53 19.91
C LEU A 69 -9.35 1.13 19.38
N TRP A 70 -8.78 0.75 18.22
CA TRP A 70 -8.97 -0.56 17.61
C TRP A 70 -8.27 -1.68 18.40
N GLU A 71 -7.02 -1.45 18.83
CA GLU A 71 -6.27 -2.42 19.63
C GLU A 71 -6.95 -2.67 20.99
N ARG A 72 -7.53 -1.63 21.60
CA ARG A 72 -8.32 -1.74 22.84
C ARG A 72 -9.74 -2.30 22.65
N GLY A 73 -10.17 -2.55 21.42
CA GLY A 73 -11.52 -3.05 21.12
C GLY A 73 -12.63 -2.02 21.33
N GLU A 74 -12.29 -0.72 21.42
CA GLU A 74 -13.26 0.38 21.54
C GLU A 74 -13.94 0.70 20.20
N LEU A 75 -13.37 0.23 19.09
CA LEU A 75 -13.98 0.28 17.77
C LEU A 75 -14.47 -1.09 17.33
N ALA A 76 -15.77 -1.19 17.03
CA ALA A 76 -16.38 -2.40 16.45
C ALA A 76 -16.04 -2.54 14.96
N CYS A 77 -14.77 -2.80 14.64
CA CYS A 77 -14.27 -2.86 13.26
C CYS A 77 -14.03 -4.27 12.71
N ALA A 78 -14.38 -5.33 13.44
CA ALA A 78 -13.99 -6.70 13.08
C ALA A 78 -14.42 -7.10 11.66
N GLU A 79 -15.59 -6.62 11.19
CA GLU A 79 -16.07 -6.82 9.83
C GLU A 79 -15.11 -6.26 8.76
N TRP A 80 -14.57 -5.07 9.00
CA TRP A 80 -13.79 -4.32 8.01
C TRP A 80 -12.29 -4.58 8.11
N LEU A 81 -11.80 -4.78 9.34
CA LEU A 81 -10.37 -4.81 9.65
C LEU A 81 -9.88 -6.16 10.17
N GLY A 82 -10.80 -7.06 10.55
CA GLY A 82 -10.46 -8.29 11.25
C GLY A 82 -10.00 -8.05 12.69
N GLU A 83 -9.27 -9.03 13.22
CA GLU A 83 -8.71 -8.99 14.58
C GLU A 83 -7.39 -8.19 14.62
N SER A 84 -7.22 -7.40 15.69
CA SER A 84 -6.04 -6.56 15.91
C SER A 84 -4.80 -7.36 16.30
N THR A 85 -4.96 -8.55 16.89
CA THR A 85 -3.88 -9.40 17.42
C THR A 85 -2.84 -9.78 16.37
N ASN A 86 -3.27 -9.96 15.11
CA ASN A 86 -2.42 -10.46 14.02
C ASN A 86 -2.09 -9.38 12.97
N THR A 87 -2.31 -8.10 13.29
CA THR A 87 -2.22 -7.02 12.31
C THR A 87 -1.54 -5.79 12.92
N SER A 88 -0.59 -5.18 12.19
CA SER A 88 0.01 -3.91 12.63
C SER A 88 -0.94 -2.73 12.42
N ASP A 89 -0.83 -1.70 13.26
CA ASP A 89 -1.44 -0.37 13.11
C ASP A 89 -1.26 0.25 11.71
N ILE A 90 -0.17 -0.07 11.02
CA ILE A 90 0.13 0.38 9.65
C ILE A 90 -0.94 -0.05 8.66
N PHE A 91 -1.59 -1.19 8.87
CA PHE A 91 -2.70 -1.65 8.05
C PHE A 91 -3.87 -0.64 8.02
N LEU A 92 -4.01 0.17 9.07
CA LEU A 92 -5.07 1.17 9.18
C LEU A 92 -4.80 2.42 8.36
N ARG A 93 -3.54 2.66 7.99
CA ARG A 93 -3.13 3.81 7.18
C ARG A 93 -3.57 3.60 5.74
N CYS A 94 -4.13 4.64 5.15
CA CYS A 94 -4.76 4.61 3.83
C CYS A 94 -5.78 3.47 3.67
N ASN A 95 -6.53 3.15 4.74
CA ASN A 95 -7.49 2.07 4.75
C ASN A 95 -8.94 2.58 4.76
N PRO A 96 -9.70 2.40 3.67
CA PRO A 96 -11.10 2.83 3.61
C PRO A 96 -11.99 2.16 4.66
N GLY A 97 -11.69 0.90 5.00
CA GLY A 97 -12.38 0.16 6.06
C GLY A 97 -12.19 0.81 7.44
N PHE A 98 -11.05 1.45 7.70
CA PHE A 98 -10.82 2.19 8.93
C PHE A 98 -11.63 3.48 8.98
N ILE A 99 -11.68 4.24 7.88
CA ILE A 99 -12.54 5.44 7.76
C ILE A 99 -14.02 5.08 7.93
N GLN A 100 -14.47 3.99 7.27
CA GLN A 100 -15.81 3.45 7.45
C GLN A 100 -16.07 3.03 8.89
N CYS A 101 -15.10 2.40 9.55
CA CYS A 101 -15.27 2.00 10.93
C CYS A 101 -15.26 3.18 11.91
N LEU A 102 -14.57 4.28 11.62
CA LEU A 102 -14.57 5.45 12.49
C LEU A 102 -15.85 6.28 12.33
N TYR A 103 -16.23 6.57 11.09
CA TYR A 103 -17.25 7.56 10.76
C TYR A 103 -18.54 6.96 10.18
N GLY A 104 -18.53 5.67 9.87
CA GLY A 104 -19.72 4.93 9.48
C GLY A 104 -20.75 4.85 10.60
N SER A 105 -21.95 4.39 10.24
CA SER A 105 -23.11 4.31 11.14
C SER A 105 -23.56 5.67 11.68
N GLY A 106 -23.30 6.75 10.95
CA GLY A 106 -23.75 8.11 11.29
C GLY A 106 -22.93 8.80 12.37
N ARG A 107 -21.69 8.38 12.63
CA ARG A 107 -20.78 9.07 13.57
C ARG A 107 -20.15 10.30 12.90
N PRO A 108 -20.55 11.53 13.24
CA PRO A 108 -19.99 12.71 12.60
C PRO A 108 -18.60 13.03 13.13
N VAL A 109 -17.82 13.76 12.33
CA VAL A 109 -16.63 14.46 12.81
C VAL A 109 -17.08 15.66 13.63
N LYS A 110 -16.63 15.72 14.89
CA LYS A 110 -16.93 16.84 15.79
C LYS A 110 -15.89 17.93 15.62
N VAL A 111 -16.34 19.14 15.30
CA VAL A 111 -15.46 20.29 15.03
C VAL A 111 -15.90 21.49 15.84
N ASP A 112 -14.97 22.04 16.62
CA ASP A 112 -15.21 23.24 17.40
C ASP A 112 -14.71 24.46 16.66
N VAL A 113 -15.49 25.56 16.63
CA VAL A 113 -15.08 26.87 16.09
C VAL A 113 -15.52 27.97 17.05
N GLY A 114 -14.59 28.45 17.88
CA GLY A 114 -14.94 29.28 19.03
C GLY A 114 -15.68 28.42 20.06
N ASP A 115 -16.82 28.93 20.54
CA ASP A 115 -17.69 28.24 21.51
C ASP A 115 -18.82 27.42 20.85
N ILE A 116 -18.77 27.24 19.53
CA ILE A 116 -19.81 26.52 18.77
C ILE A 116 -19.25 25.16 18.31
N HIS A 117 -20.03 24.12 18.57
CA HIS A 117 -19.77 22.75 18.13
C HIS A 117 -20.52 22.46 16.82
N TYR A 118 -19.83 21.88 15.86
CA TYR A 118 -20.37 21.47 14.56
C TYR A 118 -20.19 19.97 14.35
N ASN A 119 -21.18 19.35 13.69
CA ASN A 119 -21.13 17.97 13.27
C ASN A 119 -20.99 17.91 11.76
N VAL A 120 -19.93 17.26 11.29
CA VAL A 120 -19.69 17.03 9.85
C VAL A 120 -19.93 15.57 9.54
N SER A 121 -20.96 15.28 8.74
CA SER A 121 -21.26 13.92 8.25
C SER A 121 -20.47 13.61 6.99
N LEU A 122 -20.12 12.33 6.81
CA LEU A 122 -19.47 11.79 5.61
C LEU A 122 -20.49 10.97 4.81
N SER A 123 -20.44 11.07 3.49
CA SER A 123 -21.26 10.23 2.60
C SER A 123 -20.55 9.93 1.27
N ALA A 124 -20.96 8.80 0.67
CA ALA A 124 -20.69 8.44 -0.73
C ALA A 124 -21.80 8.99 -1.64
N ASP A 125 -22.06 10.30 -1.63
CA ASP A 125 -23.18 10.88 -2.39
C ASP A 125 -22.79 11.16 -3.85
N PHE A 126 -22.69 10.10 -4.64
CA PHE A 126 -22.41 10.15 -6.08
C PHE A 126 -23.42 9.32 -6.89
N GLN A 127 -24.70 9.69 -6.90
CA GLN A 127 -25.76 9.23 -7.83
C GLN A 127 -25.94 7.72 -8.13
N THR A 128 -25.12 6.82 -7.62
CA THR A 128 -25.15 5.39 -7.91
C THR A 128 -25.96 4.67 -6.84
N ASN A 129 -26.74 3.68 -7.26
CA ASN A 129 -27.51 2.79 -6.38
C ASN A 129 -26.62 1.87 -5.52
N GLU A 130 -25.37 2.27 -5.23
CA GLU A 130 -24.46 1.50 -4.41
C GLU A 130 -24.97 1.37 -2.96
N LYS A 131 -24.55 0.28 -2.32
CA LYS A 131 -24.92 -0.12 -0.95
C LYS A 131 -24.93 1.11 -0.04
N LYS A 132 -26.12 1.55 0.40
CA LYS A 132 -26.40 2.77 1.20
C LYS A 132 -25.60 2.91 2.52
N SER A 133 -24.71 1.98 2.84
CA SER A 133 -23.95 1.92 4.09
C SER A 133 -22.54 2.52 4.03
N ARG A 134 -21.95 2.74 2.84
CA ARG A 134 -20.58 3.25 2.73
C ARG A 134 -20.50 4.78 2.83
N VAL A 135 -19.50 5.29 3.54
CA VAL A 135 -19.22 6.73 3.67
C VAL A 135 -18.23 7.26 2.62
N TYR A 136 -17.78 6.40 1.72
CA TYR A 136 -16.79 6.70 0.69
C TYR A 136 -17.12 5.99 -0.62
N GLN A 137 -16.58 6.53 -1.72
CA GLN A 137 -16.55 5.88 -3.03
C GLN A 137 -15.09 5.61 -3.41
N VAL A 138 -14.78 4.41 -3.92
CA VAL A 138 -13.45 4.15 -4.47
C VAL A 138 -13.30 4.88 -5.80
N SER A 139 -12.20 5.60 -5.95
CA SER A 139 -11.86 6.28 -7.19
C SER A 139 -10.51 5.78 -7.69
N ASN A 140 -10.49 5.36 -8.94
CA ASN A 140 -9.31 4.86 -9.64
C ASN A 140 -9.39 5.29 -11.12
N ARG A 141 -8.34 5.00 -11.87
CA ARG A 141 -8.22 5.37 -13.29
C ARG A 141 -9.39 4.88 -14.16
N PHE A 142 -9.98 3.73 -13.86
CA PHE A 142 -11.07 3.16 -14.66
C PHE A 142 -12.45 3.69 -14.29
N GLY A 143 -12.65 4.06 -13.02
CA GLY A 143 -13.92 4.54 -12.50
C GLY A 143 -14.04 6.06 -12.43
N SER A 144 -12.95 6.81 -12.59
CA SER A 144 -13.00 8.27 -12.52
C SER A 144 -13.18 8.91 -13.89
N ASP A 145 -14.07 9.90 -13.97
CA ASP A 145 -14.19 10.81 -15.14
C ASP A 145 -12.90 11.60 -15.44
N ASN A 146 -11.90 11.53 -14.54
CA ASN A 146 -10.62 12.19 -14.70
C ASN A 146 -9.56 11.19 -15.21
N PRO A 147 -9.24 11.19 -16.53
CA PRO A 147 -8.22 10.29 -17.08
C PRO A 147 -6.81 10.55 -16.54
N PHE A 148 -6.61 11.68 -15.83
CA PHE A 148 -5.36 12.06 -15.18
C PHE A 148 -5.27 11.62 -13.70
N SER A 149 -6.28 10.93 -13.15
CA SER A 149 -6.15 10.36 -11.80
C SER A 149 -5.23 9.14 -11.85
N PHE A 150 -3.93 9.37 -11.64
CA PHE A 150 -2.90 8.32 -11.67
C PHE A 150 -2.91 7.42 -10.43
N HIS A 151 -3.71 7.75 -9.41
CA HIS A 151 -3.69 7.10 -8.11
C HIS A 151 -5.07 6.57 -7.73
N ALA A 152 -5.08 5.37 -7.17
CA ALA A 152 -6.26 4.86 -6.49
C ALA A 152 -6.44 5.59 -5.15
N GLY A 153 -7.68 5.72 -4.71
CA GLY A 153 -8.01 6.36 -3.43
C GLY A 153 -9.50 6.34 -3.19
N ILE A 154 -9.94 7.16 -2.24
CA ILE A 154 -11.36 7.28 -1.92
C ILE A 154 -11.84 8.73 -2.01
N ARG A 155 -13.07 8.91 -2.50
CA ARG A 155 -13.79 10.18 -2.50
C ARG A 155 -14.80 10.18 -1.36
N ILE A 156 -14.87 11.30 -0.66
CA ILE A 156 -15.76 11.51 0.47
C ILE A 156 -16.42 12.87 0.32
N LYS A 157 -17.75 12.92 0.47
CA LYS A 157 -18.47 14.18 0.61
C LYS A 157 -18.65 14.51 2.09
N LEU A 158 -18.16 15.67 2.49
CA LEU A 158 -18.33 16.24 3.82
C LEU A 158 -19.51 17.19 3.80
N GLN A 159 -20.41 17.07 4.77
CA GLN A 159 -21.60 17.91 4.89
C GLN A 159 -21.74 18.40 6.32
N ILE A 160 -21.79 19.73 6.53
CA ILE A 160 -22.07 20.30 7.85
C ILE A 160 -23.56 20.12 8.16
N GLN A 161 -23.90 19.45 9.25
CA GLN A 161 -25.29 19.16 9.62
C GLN A 161 -26.05 20.43 9.99
N GLU A 162 -25.40 21.33 10.73
CA GLU A 162 -25.98 22.61 11.15
C GLU A 162 -26.07 23.63 10.01
N LEU A 163 -25.32 23.42 8.93
CA LEU A 163 -25.24 24.30 7.75
C LEU A 163 -25.39 23.45 6.46
N PRO A 164 -26.60 22.93 6.17
CA PRO A 164 -26.82 21.91 5.13
C PRO A 164 -26.50 22.36 3.70
N ASN A 165 -26.39 23.67 3.46
CA ASN A 165 -26.00 24.20 2.15
C ASN A 165 -24.48 24.17 1.89
N TYR A 166 -23.68 23.73 2.87
CA TYR A 166 -22.22 23.74 2.79
C TYR A 166 -21.67 22.33 2.85
N SER A 167 -21.15 21.88 1.72
CA SER A 167 -20.40 20.63 1.60
C SER A 167 -19.06 20.85 0.92
N GLN A 168 -18.16 19.90 1.12
CA GLN A 168 -16.87 19.83 0.45
C GLN A 168 -16.62 18.37 0.07
N GLU A 169 -16.20 18.14 -1.18
CA GLU A 169 -15.66 16.85 -1.58
C GLU A 169 -14.16 16.82 -1.34
N MET A 170 -13.66 15.67 -0.89
CA MET A 170 -12.24 15.43 -0.75
C MET A 170 -11.86 14.09 -1.37
N PHE A 171 -10.62 14.01 -1.85
CA PHE A 171 -10.01 12.79 -2.35
C PHE A 171 -8.83 12.43 -1.45
N LEU A 172 -8.84 11.20 -0.95
CA LEU A 172 -7.78 10.64 -0.11
C LEU A 172 -7.04 9.59 -0.94
N GLU A 173 -5.80 9.90 -1.29
CA GLU A 173 -4.93 9.02 -2.08
C GLU A 173 -4.45 7.81 -1.26
N ASP A 174 -4.49 6.62 -1.85
CA ASP A 174 -3.95 5.39 -1.27
C ASP A 174 -2.46 5.23 -1.63
N SER A 175 -1.60 5.89 -0.86
CA SER A 175 -0.13 5.89 -1.07
C SER A 175 0.67 5.46 0.17
N CYS A 176 0.02 5.18 1.30
CA CYS A 176 0.70 4.85 2.56
C CYS A 176 1.53 3.56 2.47
N HIS A 177 1.14 2.65 1.59
CA HIS A 177 1.75 1.33 1.43
C HIS A 177 2.61 1.24 0.18
N GLU A 178 3.02 2.37 -0.41
CA GLU A 178 3.91 2.42 -1.56
C GLU A 178 5.34 2.82 -1.17
N ALA A 179 6.34 2.22 -1.82
CA ALA A 179 7.74 2.59 -1.69
C ALA A 179 8.36 2.90 -3.06
N PHE A 180 9.32 3.81 -3.06
CA PHE A 180 10.08 4.17 -4.24
C PHE A 180 11.31 3.29 -4.37
N LEU A 181 11.55 2.72 -5.56
CA LEU A 181 12.80 2.04 -5.85
C LEU A 181 13.86 3.08 -6.22
N PRO A 182 14.97 3.21 -5.46
CA PRO A 182 16.04 4.13 -5.83
C PRO A 182 16.56 3.88 -7.26
N GLN A 183 16.92 4.95 -7.97
CA GLN A 183 17.48 4.82 -9.31
C GLN A 183 18.93 4.36 -9.25
N ARG A 184 19.22 3.09 -9.58
CA ARG A 184 20.56 2.48 -9.49
C ARG A 184 20.72 1.33 -10.50
N LYS A 185 21.89 0.69 -10.50
CA LYS A 185 22.14 -0.59 -11.15
C LYS A 185 22.06 -1.73 -10.12
N TYR A 186 21.31 -2.76 -10.44
CA TYR A 186 20.98 -3.88 -9.58
C TYR A 186 21.37 -5.21 -10.22
N ALA A 187 21.85 -6.13 -9.40
CA ALA A 187 21.98 -7.52 -9.82
C ALA A 187 20.62 -8.21 -9.82
N TYR A 188 20.47 -9.24 -10.64
CA TYR A 188 19.24 -10.03 -10.77
C TYR A 188 19.49 -11.51 -10.48
N GLY A 189 18.55 -12.18 -9.80
CA GLY A 189 18.59 -13.62 -9.53
C GLY A 189 19.57 -14.02 -8.42
N SER A 190 19.70 -15.33 -8.21
CA SER A 190 20.64 -15.90 -7.22
C SER A 190 22.10 -15.59 -7.56
N PRO A 191 23.00 -15.53 -6.55
CA PRO A 191 24.44 -15.42 -6.79
C PRO A 191 24.95 -16.55 -7.71
N THR A 192 25.57 -16.20 -8.84
CA THR A 192 26.19 -17.18 -9.73
C THR A 192 27.69 -17.27 -9.44
N LYS A 193 28.29 -18.46 -9.56
CA LYS A 193 29.74 -18.64 -9.35
C LYS A 193 30.58 -18.15 -10.54
N ARG A 194 29.97 -17.71 -11.66
CA ARG A 194 30.65 -17.48 -12.95
C ARG A 194 30.35 -16.09 -13.54
N GLY A 195 31.02 -15.08 -13.00
CA GLY A 195 31.72 -14.03 -13.76
C GLY A 195 30.96 -13.00 -14.62
N SER A 196 29.71 -13.21 -15.03
CA SER A 196 28.92 -12.20 -15.73
C SER A 196 27.51 -12.14 -15.15
N ASP A 197 27.36 -11.36 -14.09
CA ASP A 197 26.05 -11.11 -13.51
C ASP A 197 25.23 -10.22 -14.43
N PHE A 198 24.00 -10.64 -14.73
CA PHE A 198 23.03 -9.77 -15.38
C PHE A 198 22.77 -8.57 -14.46
N LEU A 199 22.99 -7.38 -15.02
CA LEU A 199 22.71 -6.10 -14.37
C LEU A 199 21.49 -5.47 -15.03
N TRP A 200 20.55 -5.05 -14.19
CA TRP A 200 19.39 -4.28 -14.58
C TRP A 200 19.47 -2.90 -13.94
N ASP A 201 19.11 -1.86 -14.67
CA ASP A 201 19.13 -0.50 -14.13
C ASP A 201 17.74 0.15 -14.15
N SER A 202 17.51 0.94 -13.12
CA SER A 202 16.32 1.79 -12.95
C SER A 202 16.64 3.27 -13.21
N VAL A 203 17.75 3.58 -13.88
CA VAL A 203 18.18 4.97 -14.11
C VAL A 203 17.22 5.66 -15.07
N GLY A 204 16.71 6.84 -14.69
CA GLY A 204 15.70 7.56 -15.47
C GLY A 204 14.29 6.96 -15.36
N ARG A 205 14.07 6.02 -14.44
CA ARG A 205 12.78 5.35 -14.24
C ARG A 205 12.27 5.66 -12.84
N LEU A 206 11.04 6.19 -12.73
CA LEU A 206 10.41 6.41 -11.44
C LEU A 206 9.54 5.20 -11.07
N ILE A 207 10.14 4.21 -10.42
CA ILE A 207 9.45 2.95 -10.08
C ILE A 207 8.92 3.01 -8.64
N VAL A 208 7.62 2.74 -8.49
CA VAL A 208 6.93 2.66 -7.21
C VAL A 208 6.33 1.26 -7.06
N PHE A 209 6.44 0.65 -5.88
CA PHE A 209 5.96 -0.72 -5.62
C PHE A 209 5.28 -0.83 -4.27
N ASP A 210 4.45 -1.86 -4.12
CA ASP A 210 3.75 -2.13 -2.87
C ASP A 210 4.69 -2.69 -1.79
N ARG A 211 4.67 -2.03 -0.63
CA ARG A 211 5.47 -2.39 0.56
C ARG A 211 5.05 -3.72 1.17
N TYR A 212 3.78 -4.09 1.03
CA TYR A 212 3.17 -5.32 1.56
C TYR A 212 2.51 -6.12 0.45
N LEU A 213 2.24 -7.41 0.69
CA LEU A 213 1.43 -8.23 -0.21
C LEU A 213 0.02 -7.66 -0.30
N VAL A 214 -0.62 -7.81 -1.46
CA VAL A 214 -2.04 -7.49 -1.65
C VAL A 214 -2.87 -8.31 -0.66
N THR A 215 -3.84 -7.66 0.00
CA THR A 215 -4.63 -8.28 1.07
C THR A 215 -5.97 -8.83 0.61
N GLU A 216 -6.60 -9.66 1.43
CA GLU A 216 -7.97 -10.10 1.20
C GLU A 216 -8.96 -8.94 1.17
N ARG A 217 -8.75 -7.90 1.99
CA ARG A 217 -9.54 -6.66 1.94
C ARG A 217 -9.47 -6.02 0.56
N ASP A 218 -8.27 -5.88 0.01
CA ASP A 218 -8.06 -5.29 -1.31
C ASP A 218 -8.88 -5.99 -2.40
N VAL A 219 -8.83 -7.33 -2.40
CA VAL A 219 -9.47 -8.16 -3.41
C VAL A 219 -11.00 -8.15 -3.24
N ARG A 220 -11.51 -8.15 -2.01
CA ARG A 220 -12.95 -7.99 -1.73
C ARG A 220 -13.47 -6.63 -2.16
N GLU A 221 -12.69 -5.57 -1.93
CA GLU A 221 -13.02 -4.23 -2.43
C GLU A 221 -13.11 -4.22 -3.95
N TRP A 222 -12.12 -4.80 -4.64
CA TRP A 222 -12.13 -4.92 -6.10
C TRP A 222 -13.41 -5.63 -6.62
N ALA A 223 -13.81 -6.72 -5.97
CA ALA A 223 -15.04 -7.46 -6.30
C ALA A 223 -16.34 -6.68 -6.01
N ASP A 224 -16.31 -5.62 -5.21
CA ASP A 224 -17.48 -4.77 -4.99
C ASP A 224 -17.64 -3.67 -6.06
N PHE A 225 -16.58 -3.33 -6.80
CA PHE A 225 -16.57 -2.22 -7.76
C PHE A 225 -16.42 -2.65 -9.22
N VAL A 226 -16.09 -3.91 -9.48
CA VAL A 226 -15.91 -4.45 -10.84
C VAL A 226 -16.84 -5.64 -11.04
N THR A 227 -17.42 -5.75 -12.23
CA THR A 227 -18.13 -6.96 -12.64
C THR A 227 -17.11 -8.07 -12.93
N LEU A 228 -16.97 -9.00 -12.00
CA LEU A 228 -16.08 -10.14 -12.14
C LEU A 228 -16.83 -11.35 -12.73
N PRO A 229 -16.11 -12.33 -13.31
CA PRO A 229 -16.68 -13.64 -13.58
C PRO A 229 -17.28 -14.23 -12.31
N LYS A 230 -18.48 -14.83 -12.41
CA LYS A 230 -19.24 -15.32 -11.25
C LYS A 230 -18.43 -16.27 -10.35
N GLU A 231 -17.65 -17.16 -10.94
CA GLU A 231 -16.80 -18.12 -10.22
C GLU A 231 -15.71 -17.43 -9.39
N LEU A 232 -15.09 -16.38 -9.95
CA LEU A 232 -14.09 -15.58 -9.23
C LEU A 232 -14.75 -14.77 -8.11
N GLU A 233 -15.90 -14.15 -8.39
CA GLU A 233 -16.64 -13.39 -7.38
C GLU A 233 -17.05 -14.30 -6.20
N GLU A 234 -17.59 -15.49 -6.47
CA GLU A 234 -17.96 -16.47 -5.45
C GLU A 234 -16.75 -16.93 -4.63
N ARG A 235 -15.60 -17.17 -5.27
CA ARG A 235 -14.34 -17.52 -4.57
C ARG A 235 -13.89 -16.40 -3.62
N ILE A 236 -13.87 -15.15 -4.09
CA ILE A 236 -13.49 -13.99 -3.26
C ILE A 236 -14.46 -13.79 -2.09
N ARG A 237 -15.77 -13.90 -2.34
CA ARG A 237 -16.80 -13.66 -1.31
C ARG A 237 -16.92 -14.79 -0.29
N SER A 238 -16.58 -16.02 -0.68
CA SER A 238 -16.61 -17.18 0.22
C SER A 238 -15.32 -17.37 1.02
N SER A 239 -14.26 -16.62 0.71
CA SER A 239 -13.01 -16.64 1.46
C SER A 239 -13.25 -16.32 2.94
N ALA A 240 -12.96 -17.26 3.83
CA ALA A 240 -13.01 -17.08 5.28
C ALA A 240 -11.75 -16.38 5.84
N ARG A 241 -10.81 -16.00 4.98
CA ARG A 241 -9.53 -15.42 5.38
C ARG A 241 -9.73 -14.01 5.96
N ALA A 242 -8.94 -13.66 6.97
CA ALA A 242 -9.07 -12.36 7.61
C ALA A 242 -8.69 -11.21 6.65
N PRO A 243 -9.36 -10.04 6.70
CA PRO A 243 -9.15 -8.94 5.75
C PRO A 243 -7.69 -8.48 5.61
N ALA A 244 -6.92 -8.47 6.69
CA ALA A 244 -5.53 -8.00 6.71
C ALA A 244 -4.49 -9.04 6.23
N LEU A 245 -4.89 -10.30 6.04
CA LEU A 245 -3.97 -11.34 5.56
C LEU A 245 -3.74 -11.20 4.05
N PRO A 246 -2.58 -11.67 3.54
CA PRO A 246 -2.32 -11.71 2.10
C PRO A 246 -3.42 -12.46 1.37
N SER A 247 -3.78 -11.97 0.17
CA SER A 247 -4.66 -12.71 -0.71
C SER A 247 -3.91 -13.75 -1.51
N VAL A 248 -4.43 -14.97 -1.51
CA VAL A 248 -3.69 -16.18 -1.91
C VAL A 248 -4.44 -17.09 -2.88
N GLN A 249 -5.63 -16.67 -3.34
CA GLN A 249 -6.54 -17.51 -4.13
C GLN A 249 -6.68 -17.05 -5.59
N LEU A 250 -6.01 -15.97 -5.97
CA LEU A 250 -6.06 -15.43 -7.33
C LEU A 250 -5.08 -16.17 -8.23
N LEU A 251 -5.47 -16.44 -9.46
CA LEU A 251 -4.56 -16.93 -10.52
C LEU A 251 -3.78 -15.75 -11.13
N PRO A 252 -2.63 -15.99 -11.81
CA PRO A 252 -1.79 -14.90 -12.32
C PRO A 252 -2.53 -13.85 -13.18
N GLN A 253 -3.45 -14.29 -14.04
CA GLN A 253 -4.26 -13.38 -14.86
C GLN A 253 -5.19 -12.49 -14.01
N GLU A 254 -5.74 -13.05 -12.93
CA GLU A 254 -6.61 -12.34 -11.99
C GLU A 254 -5.79 -11.36 -11.13
N MET A 255 -4.60 -11.76 -10.70
CA MET A 255 -3.64 -10.87 -10.02
C MET A 255 -3.25 -9.69 -10.93
N GLN A 256 -3.01 -9.96 -12.22
CA GLN A 256 -2.74 -8.93 -13.22
C GLN A 256 -3.92 -7.97 -13.40
N ALA A 257 -5.14 -8.50 -13.53
CA ALA A 257 -6.36 -7.71 -13.64
C ALA A 257 -6.59 -6.83 -12.40
N PHE A 258 -6.35 -7.37 -11.20
CA PHE A 258 -6.38 -6.60 -9.96
C PHE A 258 -5.35 -5.46 -9.96
N CYS A 259 -4.08 -5.75 -10.30
CA CYS A 259 -3.06 -4.70 -10.33
C CYS A 259 -3.40 -3.63 -11.36
N GLN A 260 -3.89 -4.02 -12.54
CA GLN A 260 -4.38 -3.09 -13.55
C GLN A 260 -5.46 -2.20 -12.97
N TYR A 261 -6.49 -2.76 -12.32
CA TYR A 261 -7.57 -2.02 -11.64
C TYR A 261 -7.04 -0.92 -10.70
N LYS A 262 -5.95 -1.19 -9.97
CA LYS A 262 -5.27 -0.22 -9.10
C LYS A 262 -4.36 0.77 -9.85
N GLY A 263 -4.32 0.75 -11.19
CA GLY A 263 -3.46 1.58 -12.03
C GLY A 263 -2.00 1.11 -12.07
N LYS A 264 -1.76 -0.17 -11.78
CA LYS A 264 -0.45 -0.79 -11.59
C LYS A 264 -0.29 -2.01 -12.51
N THR A 265 0.90 -2.62 -12.48
CA THR A 265 1.19 -3.94 -13.04
C THR A 265 1.62 -4.88 -11.93
N LEU A 266 1.70 -6.18 -12.21
CA LEU A 266 2.35 -7.11 -11.29
C LEU A 266 3.81 -6.70 -11.04
N MET A 267 4.27 -6.92 -9.82
CA MET A 267 5.67 -6.71 -9.47
C MET A 267 6.55 -7.68 -10.25
N SER A 268 7.56 -7.14 -10.93
CA SER A 268 8.50 -7.97 -11.68
C SER A 268 9.59 -8.54 -10.78
N ALA A 269 10.15 -9.67 -11.19
CA ALA A 269 11.29 -10.29 -10.53
C ALA A 269 12.50 -9.34 -10.41
N LEU A 270 12.70 -8.50 -11.43
CA LEU A 270 13.74 -7.46 -11.46
C LEU A 270 13.56 -6.41 -10.37
N VAL A 271 12.34 -5.87 -10.22
CA VAL A 271 12.04 -4.87 -9.20
C VAL A 271 12.09 -5.47 -7.80
N PHE A 272 11.64 -6.72 -7.64
CA PHE A 272 11.72 -7.42 -6.35
C PHE A 272 13.17 -7.62 -5.89
N ASP A 273 14.05 -8.11 -6.77
CA ASP A 273 15.47 -8.27 -6.48
C ASP A 273 16.14 -6.94 -6.17
N ALA A 274 15.88 -5.93 -7.00
CA ALA A 274 16.40 -4.58 -6.80
C ALA A 274 15.95 -3.97 -5.46
N ALA A 275 14.71 -4.19 -5.05
CA ALA A 275 14.16 -3.68 -3.79
C ALA A 275 14.61 -4.48 -2.56
N SER A 276 15.06 -5.73 -2.73
CA SER A 276 15.36 -6.64 -1.61
C SER A 276 16.86 -6.79 -1.33
N PHE A 277 17.74 -6.74 -2.34
CA PHE A 277 19.18 -6.87 -2.14
C PHE A 277 19.76 -5.70 -1.36
N PHE A 278 20.30 -5.98 -0.17
CA PHE A 278 20.92 -4.97 0.67
C PHE A 278 22.10 -4.30 -0.05
N PRO A 279 22.21 -2.97 -0.15
CA PRO A 279 23.34 -2.31 -0.83
C PRO A 279 24.55 -2.19 0.09
N LEU A 280 25.77 -2.35 -0.46
CA LEU A 280 27.02 -2.15 0.32
C LEU A 280 27.26 -0.68 0.66
N ARG A 281 26.80 0.24 -0.20
CA ARG A 281 27.02 1.69 -0.08
C ARG A 281 25.70 2.43 -0.33
N LEU A 282 25.04 2.82 0.76
CA LEU A 282 23.77 3.57 0.69
C LEU A 282 23.93 4.96 0.05
N ASN A 283 25.09 5.60 0.25
CA ASN A 283 25.32 7.00 -0.16
C ASN A 283 25.71 7.18 -1.63
N ASP A 284 26.06 6.11 -2.35
CA ASP A 284 26.47 6.16 -3.75
C ASP A 284 25.27 5.78 -4.63
N PRO A 285 24.63 6.69 -5.38
CA PRO A 285 23.46 6.38 -6.20
C PRO A 285 23.78 5.56 -7.45
N LEU A 286 25.04 5.55 -7.91
CA LEU A 286 25.46 4.78 -9.08
C LEU A 286 26.63 3.87 -8.69
N PRO A 287 26.42 2.96 -7.71
CA PRO A 287 27.48 2.03 -7.38
C PRO A 287 27.75 1.21 -8.64
N GLU A 288 29.02 1.01 -8.94
CA GLU A 288 29.43 0.17 -10.06
C GLU A 288 28.81 -1.24 -9.95
N PHE A 289 28.58 -1.69 -8.71
CA PHE A 289 27.99 -2.99 -8.41
C PHE A 289 27.22 -2.98 -7.07
N ILE A 290 25.94 -3.37 -7.10
CA ILE A 290 25.21 -3.80 -5.89
C ILE A 290 25.38 -5.31 -5.78
N SER A 291 26.23 -5.74 -4.85
CA SER A 291 26.46 -7.16 -4.58
C SER A 291 25.18 -7.83 -4.08
N ARG A 292 24.89 -9.03 -4.59
CA ARG A 292 23.81 -9.88 -4.09
C ARG A 292 24.15 -10.33 -2.66
N GLY A 293 23.25 -10.05 -1.73
CA GLY A 293 23.25 -10.65 -0.39
C GLY A 293 22.24 -11.80 -0.33
N PRO A 294 22.46 -12.85 0.48
CA PRO A 294 21.50 -13.93 0.64
C PRO A 294 20.23 -13.49 1.38
N TYR A 295 20.30 -12.41 2.16
CA TYR A 295 19.23 -11.92 3.02
C TYR A 295 19.06 -10.40 2.89
N PRO A 296 17.85 -9.85 3.14
CA PRO A 296 17.59 -8.43 2.94
C PRO A 296 18.23 -7.51 4.00
N TRP A 297 18.68 -8.08 5.12
CA TRP A 297 19.31 -7.36 6.24
C TRP A 297 20.84 -7.47 6.27
N GLY A 298 21.47 -8.18 5.32
CA GLY A 298 22.93 -8.34 5.37
C GLY A 298 23.55 -9.03 4.16
N HIS A 299 24.80 -8.66 3.88
CA HIS A 299 25.60 -9.22 2.79
C HIS A 299 26.21 -10.57 3.09
N ARG A 300 26.64 -10.76 4.34
CA ARG A 300 27.41 -11.94 4.75
C ARG A 300 26.48 -12.97 5.33
N GLU A 301 26.42 -14.12 4.68
CA GLU A 301 25.61 -15.26 5.14
C GLU A 301 25.92 -15.61 6.60
N LYS A 302 27.21 -15.67 6.94
CA LYS A 302 27.72 -16.06 8.27
C LYS A 302 27.23 -15.18 9.42
N ASP A 303 26.87 -13.94 9.13
CA ASP A 303 26.44 -12.97 10.14
C ASP A 303 24.93 -13.08 10.42
N SER A 304 24.18 -13.78 9.56
CA SER A 304 22.73 -13.95 9.67
C SER A 304 22.34 -14.97 10.73
N PHE A 305 21.21 -14.72 11.42
CA PHE A 305 20.63 -15.71 12.34
C PHE A 305 20.22 -17.00 11.62
N VAL A 306 19.83 -16.92 10.34
CA VAL A 306 19.48 -18.09 9.53
C VAL A 306 20.67 -19.03 9.39
N TYR A 307 21.87 -18.48 9.18
CA TYR A 307 23.09 -19.28 9.12
C TYR A 307 23.37 -19.99 10.44
N LYS A 308 23.19 -19.30 11.58
CA LYS A 308 23.35 -19.92 12.91
C LYS A 308 22.36 -21.08 13.12
N ILE A 309 21.11 -20.94 12.69
CA ILE A 309 20.12 -22.03 12.73
C ILE A 309 20.57 -23.21 11.88
N ILE A 310 21.06 -22.96 10.66
CA ILE A 310 21.62 -24.01 9.78
C ILE A 310 22.81 -24.73 10.44
N GLN A 311 23.63 -24.02 11.24
CA GLN A 311 24.72 -24.62 12.03
C GLN A 311 24.24 -25.35 13.31
N GLY A 312 22.93 -25.43 13.55
CA GLY A 312 22.33 -26.16 14.67
C GLY A 312 21.97 -25.30 15.89
N ASP A 313 22.15 -23.98 15.85
CA ASP A 313 21.71 -23.09 16.94
C ASP A 313 20.21 -22.80 16.84
N THR A 314 19.39 -23.73 17.33
CA THR A 314 17.93 -23.61 17.36
C THR A 314 17.42 -22.55 18.34
N THR A 315 18.27 -22.00 19.22
CA THR A 315 17.88 -20.91 20.14
C THR A 315 17.56 -19.60 19.39
N GLN A 316 18.04 -19.49 18.15
CA GLN A 316 17.70 -18.40 17.25
C GLN A 316 16.26 -18.50 16.70
N ILE A 317 15.56 -19.64 16.86
CA ILE A 317 14.15 -19.77 16.48
C ILE A 317 13.29 -19.16 17.60
N ASN A 318 13.22 -17.83 17.61
CA ASN A 318 12.52 -17.02 18.59
C ASN A 318 11.52 -16.06 17.91
N GLN A 319 10.72 -15.35 18.70
CA GLN A 319 9.66 -14.48 18.20
C GLN A 319 10.19 -13.37 17.27
N GLU A 320 11.30 -12.72 17.62
CA GLU A 320 11.92 -11.64 16.84
C GLU A 320 12.37 -12.14 15.46
N ASN A 321 13.12 -13.24 15.41
CA ASN A 321 13.59 -13.81 14.15
C ASN A 321 12.42 -14.38 13.31
N CYS A 322 11.36 -14.87 13.94
CA CYS A 322 10.14 -15.29 13.25
C CYS A 322 9.36 -14.13 12.62
N GLN A 323 9.48 -12.92 13.16
CA GLN A 323 8.92 -11.71 12.53
C GLN A 323 9.77 -11.27 11.32
N MET A 324 11.07 -11.58 11.31
CA MET A 324 11.96 -11.30 10.17
C MET A 324 11.82 -12.34 9.04
N LEU A 325 11.70 -13.62 9.40
CA LEU A 325 11.55 -14.77 8.50
C LEU A 325 10.54 -15.77 9.10
N TYR A 326 9.32 -15.79 8.58
CA TYR A 326 8.30 -16.71 9.05
C TYR A 326 8.37 -18.04 8.30
N ALA A 327 9.24 -18.94 8.79
CA ALA A 327 9.41 -20.30 8.30
C ALA A 327 8.48 -21.30 9.05
N GLN A 328 8.54 -22.58 8.70
CA GLN A 328 7.66 -23.63 9.24
C GLN A 328 7.61 -23.67 10.78
N GLU A 329 8.77 -23.57 11.42
CA GLU A 329 8.88 -23.68 12.88
C GLU A 329 8.22 -22.49 13.62
N CYS A 330 8.02 -21.36 12.94
CA CYS A 330 7.45 -20.15 13.53
C CYS A 330 5.99 -20.27 13.92
N ALA A 331 5.21 -21.16 13.27
CA ALA A 331 3.80 -21.36 13.60
C ALA A 331 3.57 -21.71 15.08
N SER A 332 4.55 -22.33 15.73
CA SER A 332 4.51 -22.69 17.16
C SER A 332 5.05 -21.61 18.10
N LYS A 333 5.68 -20.55 17.57
CA LYS A 333 6.46 -19.55 18.32
C LYS A 333 5.88 -18.15 18.26
N ALA A 334 5.30 -17.78 17.13
CA ALA A 334 4.74 -16.46 16.90
C ALA A 334 3.57 -16.57 15.93
N ALA A 335 2.53 -15.78 16.12
CA ALA A 335 1.53 -15.59 15.09
C ALA A 335 2.10 -14.76 13.93
N TRP A 336 1.67 -15.06 12.70
CA TRP A 336 1.98 -14.20 11.57
C TRP A 336 1.33 -12.83 11.79
N LYS A 337 2.15 -11.78 11.80
CA LYS A 337 1.68 -10.39 11.93
C LYS A 337 1.72 -9.70 10.58
N SER A 338 0.55 -9.51 9.97
CA SER A 338 0.40 -8.73 8.75
C SER A 338 0.82 -7.27 8.96
N PHE A 339 1.42 -6.66 7.92
CA PHE A 339 1.94 -5.28 7.96
C PHE A 339 3.05 -5.02 8.99
N SER A 340 3.71 -6.07 9.52
CA SER A 340 4.88 -5.90 10.37
C SER A 340 6.02 -5.19 9.62
N ARG A 341 6.76 -4.33 10.33
CA ARG A 341 7.97 -3.66 9.83
C ARG A 341 9.27 -4.36 10.19
N ASP A 342 9.20 -5.48 10.90
CA ASP A 342 10.37 -6.13 11.49
C ASP A 342 11.26 -6.76 10.39
N SER A 343 10.63 -7.26 9.31
CA SER A 343 11.31 -7.74 8.10
C SER A 343 11.33 -6.63 7.05
N SER A 344 12.31 -5.72 7.08
CA SER A 344 12.40 -4.60 6.12
C SER A 344 13.62 -4.68 5.21
N SER A 345 13.45 -4.33 3.94
CA SER A 345 14.57 -4.09 3.03
C SER A 345 15.03 -2.65 3.10
N PHE A 346 16.21 -2.38 2.53
CA PHE A 346 16.71 -1.02 2.37
C PHE A 346 15.78 -0.10 1.54
N ALA A 347 14.98 -0.68 0.63
CA ALA A 347 14.06 0.06 -0.22
C ALA A 347 12.64 0.15 0.38
N GLY A 348 12.41 -0.43 1.57
CA GLY A 348 11.10 -0.40 2.23
C GLY A 348 10.13 -1.49 1.78
N LEU A 349 10.63 -2.59 1.21
CA LEU A 349 9.84 -3.82 1.03
C LEU A 349 9.74 -4.55 2.38
N PHE A 350 8.59 -5.11 2.71
CA PHE A 350 8.40 -5.87 3.95
C PHE A 350 7.96 -7.30 3.71
N GLN A 351 8.18 -8.17 4.71
CA GLN A 351 7.78 -9.59 4.68
C GLN A 351 8.40 -10.33 3.48
N ILE A 352 9.69 -10.06 3.26
CA ILE A 352 10.42 -10.41 2.03
C ILE A 352 10.68 -11.91 1.96
N LEU A 353 10.98 -12.53 3.10
CA LEU A 353 11.25 -13.97 3.20
C LEU A 353 10.27 -14.62 4.20
N GLY A 354 9.77 -15.80 3.84
CA GLY A 354 8.82 -16.55 4.66
C GLY A 354 7.38 -16.15 4.35
N GLY A 355 6.45 -16.57 5.21
CA GLY A 355 5.01 -16.32 5.01
C GLY A 355 4.46 -17.15 3.85
N VAL A 356 3.74 -16.52 2.93
CA VAL A 356 3.27 -17.16 1.70
C VAL A 356 4.31 -17.06 0.59
N MET A 357 4.22 -17.92 -0.42
CA MET A 357 5.00 -17.75 -1.64
C MET A 357 4.54 -16.47 -2.36
N GLU A 358 5.36 -15.91 -3.26
CA GLU A 358 5.01 -14.68 -3.97
C GLU A 358 5.20 -14.85 -5.48
N TYR A 359 4.14 -14.60 -6.25
CA TYR A 359 4.20 -14.55 -7.71
C TYR A 359 4.88 -13.28 -8.18
N LEU A 360 5.81 -13.42 -9.12
CA LEU A 360 6.58 -12.34 -9.72
C LEU A 360 6.51 -12.47 -11.24
N ASP A 361 6.16 -11.39 -11.93
CA ASP A 361 6.28 -11.35 -13.39
C ASP A 361 7.77 -11.43 -13.77
N ASN A 362 8.15 -12.46 -14.52
CA ASN A 362 9.54 -12.69 -14.89
C ASN A 362 9.70 -12.84 -16.41
N PRO A 363 9.78 -11.73 -17.16
CA PRO A 363 9.93 -11.79 -18.61
C PRO A 363 11.30 -12.31 -19.06
N LEU A 364 12.31 -12.35 -18.19
CA LEU A 364 13.65 -12.85 -18.52
C LEU A 364 13.75 -14.37 -18.39
N GLU A 365 13.13 -14.92 -17.34
CA GLU A 365 13.10 -16.35 -17.03
C GLU A 365 11.68 -16.71 -16.55
N PRO A 366 10.71 -16.91 -17.47
CA PRO A 366 9.31 -17.18 -17.11
C PRO A 366 9.10 -18.39 -16.20
N GLU A 367 10.00 -19.38 -16.29
CA GLU A 367 10.06 -20.55 -15.42
C GLU A 367 10.51 -20.23 -13.98
N LEU A 368 10.99 -19.01 -13.71
CA LEU A 368 11.40 -18.53 -12.39
C LEU A 368 10.48 -17.39 -11.93
N ASN A 369 9.18 -17.63 -11.93
CA ASN A 369 8.14 -16.65 -11.61
C ASN A 369 7.64 -16.73 -10.15
N LEU A 370 8.27 -17.54 -9.29
CA LEU A 370 7.82 -17.74 -7.92
C LEU A 370 8.95 -17.51 -6.90
N LYS A 371 8.78 -16.56 -5.98
CA LYS A 371 9.60 -16.45 -4.77
C LYS A 371 9.13 -17.49 -3.76
N VAL A 372 9.94 -18.51 -3.57
CA VAL A 372 9.59 -19.76 -2.87
C VAL A 372 9.68 -19.67 -1.35
N SER A 373 10.48 -18.76 -0.80
CA SER A 373 10.68 -18.63 0.65
C SER A 373 9.34 -18.41 1.38
N SER A 374 8.86 -19.42 2.11
CA SER A 374 7.51 -19.49 2.68
C SER A 374 7.48 -20.36 3.95
N VAL A 375 6.35 -20.38 4.64
CA VAL A 375 6.10 -21.16 5.87
C VAL A 375 6.13 -22.68 5.62
N TYR A 376 6.12 -23.12 4.37
CA TYR A 376 6.15 -24.55 4.03
C TYR A 376 7.53 -25.19 4.18
N PHE A 377 8.57 -24.38 4.34
CA PHE A 377 9.95 -24.84 4.44
C PHE A 377 10.53 -24.60 5.83
N PRO A 378 11.38 -25.51 6.33
CA PRO A 378 12.08 -25.31 7.58
C PRO A 378 13.14 -24.21 7.44
N PHE A 379 13.53 -23.57 8.54
CA PHE A 379 14.57 -22.54 8.54
C PHE A 379 15.88 -22.96 7.87
N SER A 380 16.22 -24.24 7.94
CA SER A 380 17.44 -24.80 7.35
C SER A 380 17.41 -24.86 5.81
N SER A 381 16.26 -24.62 5.20
CA SER A 381 16.07 -24.72 3.76
C SER A 381 16.86 -23.66 2.98
N ALA A 382 17.48 -24.08 1.87
CA ALA A 382 18.13 -23.17 0.92
C ALA A 382 17.13 -22.22 0.22
N TRP A 383 15.83 -22.52 0.29
CA TRP A 383 14.76 -21.68 -0.28
C TRP A 383 14.59 -20.35 0.45
N HIS A 384 15.11 -20.21 1.67
CA HIS A 384 15.09 -18.95 2.43
C HIS A 384 16.24 -18.01 2.04
N ARG A 385 16.40 -17.73 0.74
CA ARG A 385 17.43 -16.82 0.22
C ARG A 385 16.87 -15.93 -0.87
N LEU A 386 17.37 -14.70 -0.95
CA LEU A 386 17.02 -13.77 -2.03
C LEU A 386 17.54 -14.28 -3.38
N GLY A 387 16.79 -13.97 -4.44
CA GLY A 387 17.08 -14.39 -5.82
C GLY A 387 16.76 -15.86 -6.12
N VAL A 388 16.50 -16.70 -5.10
CA VAL A 388 16.11 -18.09 -5.28
C VAL A 388 14.63 -18.18 -5.62
N ARG A 389 14.32 -18.85 -6.73
CA ARG A 389 12.98 -18.95 -7.29
C ARG A 389 12.63 -20.36 -7.73
N GLY A 390 11.33 -20.61 -7.79
CA GLY A 390 10.71 -21.77 -8.42
C GLY A 390 9.78 -21.33 -9.53
N HIS A 391 8.98 -22.27 -10.01
CA HIS A 391 7.94 -22.07 -11.00
C HIS A 391 6.57 -22.32 -10.37
N TRP A 392 5.60 -21.52 -10.80
CA TRP A 392 4.19 -21.81 -10.69
C TRP A 392 3.55 -21.60 -12.08
N ASP A 393 2.86 -22.60 -12.61
CA ASP A 393 2.25 -22.53 -13.95
C ASP A 393 1.04 -21.56 -14.01
N GLY A 394 0.42 -21.29 -12.86
CA GLY A 394 -0.75 -20.42 -12.74
C GLY A 394 -2.09 -21.07 -13.06
N GLU A 395 -2.17 -22.39 -13.21
CA GLU A 395 -3.41 -23.12 -13.51
C GLU A 395 -4.18 -23.52 -12.25
N GLY A 396 -3.46 -23.80 -11.16
CA GLY A 396 -4.05 -24.19 -9.89
C GLY A 396 -3.07 -24.05 -8.74
N HIS A 397 -3.51 -24.30 -7.52
CA HIS A 397 -2.69 -24.12 -6.31
C HIS A 397 -2.25 -25.46 -5.70
N SER A 398 -2.58 -26.59 -6.34
CA SER A 398 -2.11 -27.90 -5.92
C SER A 398 -0.63 -28.10 -6.24
N ALA A 399 0.03 -28.99 -5.51
CA ALA A 399 1.49 -29.16 -5.57
C ALA A 399 2.05 -29.52 -6.96
N ASP A 400 1.24 -30.12 -7.84
CA ASP A 400 1.59 -30.46 -9.22
C ASP A 400 1.77 -29.26 -10.15
N HIS A 401 1.27 -28.09 -9.76
CA HIS A 401 1.44 -26.83 -10.48
C HIS A 401 2.77 -26.12 -10.15
N PHE A 402 3.61 -26.71 -9.29
CA PHE A 402 4.81 -26.09 -8.76
C PHE A 402 6.05 -26.91 -9.08
N SER A 403 7.07 -26.25 -9.63
CA SER A 403 8.40 -26.84 -9.85
C SER A 403 9.45 -26.07 -9.08
N MET A 404 10.35 -26.78 -8.39
CA MET A 404 11.47 -26.19 -7.66
C MET A 404 12.78 -26.53 -8.35
N PHE A 405 13.70 -25.56 -8.44
CA PHE A 405 14.97 -25.77 -9.12
C PHE A 405 16.15 -25.63 -8.16
N ASP A 406 17.05 -26.61 -8.16
CA ASP A 406 18.29 -26.52 -7.39
C ASP A 406 19.17 -25.38 -7.94
N SER A 407 19.18 -24.26 -7.21
CA SER A 407 20.03 -23.12 -7.57
C SER A 407 21.50 -23.32 -7.15
N THR A 408 21.82 -24.34 -6.35
CA THR A 408 23.17 -24.52 -5.79
C THR A 408 24.14 -25.23 -6.73
N SER A 409 23.65 -26.12 -7.59
CA SER A 409 24.47 -26.89 -8.54
C SER A 409 24.87 -26.10 -9.79
N GLY A 410 24.29 -24.91 -10.02
CA GLY A 410 24.48 -24.16 -11.25
C GLY A 410 23.87 -24.82 -12.49
N THR A 411 23.17 -25.95 -12.30
CA THR A 411 22.37 -26.64 -13.31
C THR A 411 20.91 -26.58 -12.86
N ARG A 412 20.01 -26.15 -13.74
CA ARG A 412 18.57 -26.15 -13.48
C ARG A 412 18.06 -27.59 -13.46
N LYS A 413 18.22 -28.24 -12.32
CA LYS A 413 17.64 -29.56 -12.09
C LYS A 413 16.41 -29.37 -11.22
N GLU A 414 15.27 -29.83 -11.71
CA GLU A 414 14.07 -29.91 -10.91
C GLU A 414 14.33 -30.83 -9.71
N VAL A 415 13.98 -30.33 -8.52
CA VAL A 415 14.09 -31.07 -7.28
C VAL A 415 12.68 -31.42 -6.86
N GLY A 416 12.44 -32.70 -6.61
CA GLY A 416 11.17 -33.14 -6.04
C GLY A 416 10.90 -32.39 -4.74
N LEU A 417 9.68 -31.87 -4.61
CA LEU A 417 9.16 -31.27 -3.40
C LEU A 417 8.88 -32.38 -2.38
N ASP A 418 9.90 -32.77 -1.61
CA ASP A 418 9.69 -33.63 -0.44
C ASP A 418 9.10 -32.77 0.69
N LEU A 419 7.79 -32.51 0.58
CA LEU A 419 7.09 -31.65 1.52
C LEU A 419 6.71 -32.46 2.77
N PRO A 420 7.11 -32.00 3.97
CA PRO A 420 6.67 -32.63 5.19
C PRO A 420 5.14 -32.51 5.33
N GLY A 421 4.47 -33.65 5.47
CA GLY A 421 3.07 -33.71 5.93
C GLY A 421 1.99 -33.72 4.86
N GLY A 422 2.29 -34.03 3.59
CA GLY A 422 1.27 -34.17 2.55
C GLY A 422 0.57 -32.85 2.22
N ILE A 423 1.35 -31.79 2.06
CA ILE A 423 0.84 -30.48 1.65
C ILE A 423 0.36 -30.59 0.21
N ASP A 424 -0.96 -30.62 0.02
CA ASP A 424 -1.59 -30.70 -1.30
C ASP A 424 -1.88 -29.33 -1.92
N TYR A 425 -1.65 -28.23 -1.18
CA TYR A 425 -2.01 -26.87 -1.60
C TYR A 425 -0.99 -25.83 -1.12
N PHE A 426 -0.62 -24.91 -2.00
CA PHE A 426 0.27 -23.79 -1.71
C PHE A 426 -0.44 -22.44 -1.85
N GLU A 427 -0.18 -21.56 -0.88
CA GLU A 427 -0.62 -20.18 -0.90
C GLU A 427 0.38 -19.30 -1.65
N VAL A 428 -0.12 -18.54 -2.63
CA VAL A 428 0.69 -17.61 -3.44
C VAL A 428 0.10 -16.20 -3.37
N GLY A 429 0.81 -15.30 -2.70
CA GLY A 429 0.52 -13.86 -2.70
C GLY A 429 1.16 -13.13 -3.87
N PHE A 430 0.91 -11.83 -3.97
CA PHE A 430 1.51 -10.99 -5.00
C PHE A 430 1.55 -9.52 -4.56
N ARG A 431 2.28 -8.71 -5.35
CA ARG A 431 2.39 -7.26 -5.21
C ARG A 431 2.17 -6.59 -6.53
N CYS A 432 1.78 -5.34 -6.47
CA CYS A 432 1.74 -4.48 -7.64
C CYS A 432 2.89 -3.46 -7.63
N MET A 433 3.21 -2.97 -8.82
CA MET A 433 4.16 -1.89 -9.05
C MET A 433 3.68 -0.98 -10.17
N ARG A 434 4.25 0.21 -10.29
CA ARG A 434 4.05 1.09 -11.43
C ARG A 434 5.32 1.84 -11.77
N GLU A 435 5.50 2.11 -13.04
CA GLU A 435 6.48 3.07 -13.53
C GLU A 435 5.75 4.37 -13.82
N VAL A 436 6.12 5.42 -13.08
CA VAL A 436 5.55 6.75 -13.27
C VAL A 436 6.34 7.41 -14.39
N ALA A 437 5.66 7.83 -15.44
CA ALA A 437 6.28 8.63 -16.49
C ALA A 437 6.82 9.91 -15.85
N GLU A 438 8.12 10.18 -16.02
CA GLU A 438 8.68 11.46 -15.63
C GLU A 438 8.04 12.50 -16.55
N GLU A 439 7.11 13.30 -16.01
CA GLU A 439 6.62 14.48 -16.71
C GLU A 439 7.85 15.34 -16.97
N ARG A 440 8.32 15.36 -18.23
CA ARG A 440 9.37 16.27 -18.68
C ARG A 440 8.84 17.69 -18.51
N GLN A 441 9.10 18.29 -17.34
CA GLN A 441 8.78 19.68 -17.04
C GLN A 441 9.58 20.65 -17.89
#